data_AF-A0AAW4U3H7-F1
#
_entry.id   AF-A0AAW4U3H7-F1
#
_cell.length_a   1.000
_cell.length_b   1.000
_cell.length_c   1.000
_cell.angle_alpha   90.00
_cell.angle_beta   90.00
_cell.angle_gamma   90.00
#
_symmetry.space_group_name_H-M   'P 1'
#
loop_
_entity.id
_entity.type
_entity.pdbx_description
1 polymer ?
#
loop_
_entity_poly.entity_id
_entity_poly.type
_entity_poly.pdbx_seq_one_letter_code
_entity_poly.pdbx_strand_id
1 'polypeptide(L)'
;MISKNEFDYFIKKNLVDVFGNDCFGYEIEDKSYDVYYNKEAYNKFISKMQNGKYNKFYNQYNRGKGSELKEKRNMPPKMASVASSSRFCYLALRDGYKQFNNSEDIIFEHSCRIKGVNATANLDAYIPKANIYFEVKCHEIFSQHSIYLKKSYWNLSYGQENDFGFSYAKCPDIDEFKIELCNFGIAKTRIRFDIKQFLCHLWGIASQKDKDVPAKLVYLFFKPKMDLETERIQVEKVFEELQAEIKNIFSSKPIQIFISNNNIKLSAIAEYAKVMEPLSKDNTIILF
;
A
#
# COMPACT_ATOMS: atom_id res chain seq x y z
N MET A 1 -15.39 1.05 -16.47
CA MET A 1 -14.51 1.35 -15.32
C MET A 1 -13.37 0.36 -15.41
N ILE A 2 -12.13 0.83 -15.48
CA ILE A 2 -11.00 -0.07 -15.77
C ILE A 2 -10.84 -1.13 -14.69
N SER A 3 -10.64 -2.36 -15.16
CA SER A 3 -10.33 -3.53 -14.34
C SER A 3 -8.87 -3.54 -13.94
N LYS A 4 -8.55 -4.37 -12.95
CA LYS A 4 -7.17 -4.63 -12.53
C LYS A 4 -6.28 -5.11 -13.68
N ASN A 5 -6.79 -6.04 -14.51
CA ASN A 5 -6.01 -6.61 -15.60
C ASN A 5 -5.72 -5.56 -16.68
N GLU A 6 -6.72 -4.73 -17.04
CA GLU A 6 -6.51 -3.63 -17.98
C GLU A 6 -5.48 -2.63 -17.46
N PHE A 7 -5.52 -2.31 -16.17
CA PHE A 7 -4.52 -1.46 -15.54
C PHE A 7 -3.11 -2.09 -15.61
N ASP A 8 -2.97 -3.38 -15.30
CA ASP A 8 -1.68 -4.08 -15.40
C ASP A 8 -1.14 -4.04 -16.84
N TYR A 9 -2.00 -4.18 -17.85
CA TYR A 9 -1.60 -4.03 -19.26
C TYR A 9 -1.18 -2.60 -19.62
N PHE A 10 -1.84 -1.58 -19.08
CA PHE A 10 -1.38 -0.20 -19.24
C PHE A 10 0.01 0.01 -18.66
N ILE A 11 0.29 -0.52 -17.46
CA ILE A 11 1.64 -0.46 -16.89
C ILE A 11 2.64 -1.21 -17.77
N LYS A 12 2.29 -2.42 -18.25
CA LYS A 12 3.14 -3.17 -19.17
C LYS A 12 3.48 -2.35 -20.42
N LYS A 13 2.49 -1.72 -21.06
CA LYS A 13 2.69 -0.89 -22.26
C LYS A 13 3.70 0.23 -22.03
N ASN A 14 3.55 0.98 -20.94
CA ASN A 14 4.52 2.01 -20.56
C ASN A 14 5.94 1.45 -20.36
N LEU A 15 6.04 0.26 -19.78
CA LEU A 15 7.32 -0.40 -19.57
C LEU A 15 7.93 -0.94 -20.88
N VAL A 16 7.11 -1.42 -21.83
CA VAL A 16 7.56 -1.85 -23.16
C VAL A 16 8.21 -0.71 -23.92
N ASP A 17 7.65 0.50 -23.85
CA ASP A 17 8.23 1.69 -24.49
C ASP A 17 9.64 2.03 -23.95
N VAL A 18 9.96 1.60 -22.72
CA VAL A 18 11.22 1.91 -22.04
C VAL A 18 12.22 0.76 -22.10
N PHE A 19 11.75 -0.47 -21.96
CA PHE A 19 12.60 -1.66 -21.79
C PHE A 19 12.56 -2.64 -22.96
N GLY A 20 11.61 -2.51 -23.88
CA GLY A 20 11.36 -3.48 -24.94
C GLY A 20 10.40 -4.60 -24.52
N ASN A 21 9.67 -5.15 -25.49
CA ASN A 21 8.66 -6.19 -25.25
C ASN A 21 9.26 -7.56 -24.89
N ASP A 22 10.52 -7.79 -25.28
CA ASP A 22 11.31 -8.97 -24.96
C ASP A 22 11.62 -9.12 -23.47
N CYS A 23 11.35 -8.10 -22.65
CA CYS A 23 11.55 -8.16 -21.19
C CYS A 23 10.39 -8.80 -20.41
N PHE A 24 9.31 -9.25 -21.05
CA PHE A 24 8.09 -9.74 -20.38
C PHE A 24 7.72 -11.18 -20.75
N GLY A 25 6.81 -11.78 -19.99
CA GLY A 25 6.42 -13.18 -20.12
C GLY A 25 7.23 -14.06 -19.16
N TYR A 26 6.86 -14.04 -17.87
CA TYR A 26 7.49 -14.95 -16.90
C TYR A 26 6.98 -16.36 -17.14
N GLU A 27 7.87 -17.34 -17.32
CA GLU A 27 7.48 -18.73 -17.58
C GLU A 27 7.70 -19.61 -16.34
N ILE A 28 6.66 -20.35 -15.96
CA ILE A 28 6.69 -21.41 -14.95
C ILE A 28 5.99 -22.62 -15.53
N GLU A 29 6.71 -23.73 -15.67
CA GLU A 29 6.20 -24.95 -16.31
C GLU A 29 5.58 -24.59 -17.69
N ASP A 30 4.33 -24.99 -17.93
CA ASP A 30 3.62 -24.74 -19.20
C ASP A 30 2.80 -23.43 -19.19
N LYS A 31 3.05 -22.52 -18.21
CA LYS A 31 2.32 -21.25 -18.08
C LYS A 31 3.22 -20.05 -18.32
N SER A 32 2.77 -19.16 -19.20
CA SER A 32 3.33 -17.81 -19.37
C SER A 32 2.50 -16.77 -18.65
N TYR A 33 3.18 -15.83 -18.00
CA TYR A 33 2.60 -14.70 -17.29
C TYR A 33 2.99 -13.38 -17.97
N ASP A 34 2.15 -12.91 -18.89
CA ASP A 34 2.47 -11.79 -19.79
C ASP A 34 2.67 -10.44 -19.09
N VAL A 35 1.99 -10.21 -17.97
CA VAL A 35 2.08 -8.98 -17.16
C VAL A 35 3.15 -9.08 -16.06
N TYR A 36 4.16 -9.90 -16.31
CA TYR A 36 5.33 -10.06 -15.46
C TYR A 36 6.58 -9.90 -16.32
N TYR A 37 7.64 -9.36 -15.72
CA TYR A 37 8.97 -9.39 -16.30
C TYR A 37 9.37 -10.84 -16.53
N ASN A 38 10.05 -11.17 -17.61
CA ASN A 38 10.58 -12.52 -17.77
C ASN A 38 11.72 -12.78 -16.76
N LYS A 39 12.18 -14.04 -16.70
CA LYS A 39 13.23 -14.44 -15.74
C LYS A 39 14.52 -13.65 -15.92
N GLU A 40 14.94 -13.37 -17.14
CA GLU A 40 16.17 -12.63 -17.42
C GLU A 40 16.09 -11.18 -16.91
N ALA A 41 15.06 -10.44 -17.31
CA ALA A 41 14.86 -9.05 -16.90
C ALA A 41 14.65 -8.94 -15.38
N TYR A 42 13.92 -9.89 -14.79
CA TYR A 42 13.75 -9.94 -13.34
C TYR A 42 15.07 -10.23 -12.60
N ASN A 43 15.88 -11.17 -13.09
CA ASN A 43 17.18 -11.47 -12.49
C ASN A 43 18.16 -10.29 -12.59
N LYS A 44 18.10 -9.50 -13.67
CA LYS A 44 18.83 -8.22 -13.77
C LYS A 44 18.37 -7.23 -12.69
N PHE A 45 17.07 -7.12 -12.43
CA PHE A 45 16.53 -6.31 -11.34
C PHE A 45 17.03 -6.79 -9.97
N ILE A 46 16.95 -8.10 -9.69
CA ILE A 46 17.44 -8.70 -8.43
C ILE A 46 18.94 -8.45 -8.23
N SER A 47 19.75 -8.64 -9.28
CA SER A 47 21.19 -8.41 -9.22
C SER A 47 21.52 -6.96 -8.83
N LYS A 48 20.74 -5.99 -9.31
CA LYS A 48 20.85 -4.57 -8.90
C LYS A 48 20.47 -4.37 -7.43
N MET A 49 19.47 -5.09 -6.91
CA MET A 49 19.11 -5.03 -5.49
C MET A 49 20.20 -5.63 -4.58
N GLN A 50 20.88 -6.68 -5.02
CA GLN A 50 21.93 -7.36 -4.28
C GLN A 50 23.25 -6.58 -4.24
N ASN A 51 23.40 -5.54 -5.07
CA ASN A 51 24.63 -4.78 -5.17
C ASN A 51 24.78 -3.77 -4.02
N GLY A 52 25.96 -3.78 -3.37
CA GLY A 52 26.51 -2.70 -2.55
C GLY A 52 25.50 -2.04 -1.62
N LYS A 53 25.17 -0.78 -1.92
CA LYS A 53 24.28 0.11 -1.15
C LYS A 53 22.88 -0.47 -0.88
N TYR A 54 22.34 -1.29 -1.79
CA TYR A 54 20.94 -1.75 -1.71
C TYR A 54 20.77 -3.15 -1.13
N ASN A 55 21.87 -3.89 -0.90
CA ASN A 55 21.82 -5.28 -0.43
C ASN A 55 21.06 -5.45 0.90
N LYS A 56 21.06 -4.42 1.76
CA LYS A 56 20.25 -4.44 3.00
C LYS A 56 18.75 -4.58 2.71
N PHE A 57 18.24 -3.92 1.67
CA PHE A 57 16.84 -3.98 1.28
C PHE A 57 16.49 -5.32 0.63
N TYR A 58 17.39 -5.86 -0.20
CA TYR A 58 17.25 -7.22 -0.72
C TYR A 58 17.07 -8.23 0.42
N ASN A 59 17.91 -8.16 1.46
CA ASN A 59 17.83 -9.06 2.60
C ASN A 59 16.52 -8.94 3.39
N GLN A 60 15.96 -7.74 3.53
CA GLN A 60 14.66 -7.52 4.19
C GLN A 60 13.53 -8.23 3.42
N TYR A 61 13.45 -8.04 2.09
CA TYR A 61 12.45 -8.72 1.26
C TYR A 61 12.69 -10.23 1.14
N ASN A 62 13.94 -10.69 1.05
CA ASN A 62 14.28 -12.12 0.94
C ASN A 62 13.96 -12.91 2.23
N ARG A 63 14.09 -12.26 3.39
CA ARG A 63 13.73 -12.84 4.70
C ARG A 63 12.29 -12.55 5.11
N GLY A 64 11.60 -11.68 4.37
CA GLY A 64 10.22 -11.31 4.59
C GLY A 64 9.27 -12.52 4.46
N LYS A 65 8.05 -12.37 5.00
CA LYS A 65 7.03 -13.44 4.96
C LYS A 65 6.38 -13.57 3.57
N GLY A 66 6.49 -12.54 2.75
CA GLY A 66 5.98 -12.50 1.38
C GLY A 66 6.89 -13.27 0.41
N SER A 67 6.29 -13.91 -0.60
CA SER A 67 7.03 -14.42 -1.76
C SER A 67 7.41 -13.28 -2.71
N GLU A 68 8.01 -12.23 -2.16
CA GLU A 68 8.28 -10.99 -2.89
C GLU A 68 9.35 -11.21 -3.96
N LEU A 69 10.40 -11.95 -3.61
CA LEU A 69 11.58 -12.17 -4.47
C LEU A 69 11.67 -13.54 -5.14
N LYS A 70 10.80 -14.49 -4.76
CA LYS A 70 10.89 -15.89 -5.19
C LYS A 70 9.53 -16.41 -5.64
N GLU A 71 9.56 -17.35 -6.58
CA GLU A 71 8.39 -18.12 -7.00
C GLU A 71 7.77 -18.83 -5.79
N LYS A 72 6.43 -18.92 -5.74
CA LYS A 72 5.72 -19.66 -4.69
C LYS A 72 4.38 -20.17 -5.22
N ARG A 73 4.10 -21.46 -5.01
CA ARG A 73 2.83 -22.12 -5.43
C ARG A 73 2.54 -21.94 -6.93
N ASN A 74 3.54 -22.21 -7.77
CA ASN A 74 3.48 -22.04 -9.24
C ASN A 74 2.99 -20.65 -9.66
N MET A 75 3.49 -19.62 -8.98
CA MET A 75 3.27 -18.22 -9.32
C MET A 75 4.63 -17.50 -9.36
N PRO A 76 4.82 -16.56 -10.31
CA PRO A 76 6.03 -15.75 -10.36
C PRO A 76 6.28 -14.99 -9.05
N PRO A 77 7.52 -14.54 -8.80
CA PRO A 77 7.81 -13.61 -7.71
C PRO A 77 6.90 -12.39 -7.80
N LYS A 78 6.35 -11.92 -6.68
CA LYS A 78 5.42 -10.79 -6.71
C LYS A 78 6.06 -9.54 -7.30
N MET A 79 7.33 -9.26 -7.00
CA MET A 79 8.05 -8.12 -7.56
C MET A 79 8.32 -8.23 -9.07
N ALA A 80 8.14 -9.40 -9.67
CA ALA A 80 8.20 -9.54 -11.13
C ALA A 80 6.94 -9.00 -11.81
N SER A 81 5.82 -8.83 -11.11
CA SER A 81 4.60 -8.24 -11.68
C SER A 81 4.84 -6.79 -12.14
N VAL A 82 4.31 -6.41 -13.30
CA VAL A 82 4.39 -5.03 -13.83
C VAL A 82 3.82 -4.00 -12.85
N ALA A 83 2.83 -4.37 -12.05
CA ALA A 83 2.13 -3.50 -11.11
C ALA A 83 2.32 -3.93 -9.64
N SER A 84 3.51 -4.43 -9.30
CA SER A 84 3.84 -4.83 -7.93
C SER A 84 3.97 -3.61 -7.00
N SER A 85 3.15 -3.56 -5.95
CA SER A 85 3.26 -2.61 -4.83
C SER A 85 4.60 -2.75 -4.10
N SER A 86 5.11 -3.96 -3.88
CA SER A 86 6.42 -4.18 -3.25
C SER A 86 7.57 -3.63 -4.10
N ARG A 87 7.56 -3.87 -5.42
CA ARG A 87 8.59 -3.30 -6.31
C ARG A 87 8.49 -1.79 -6.38
N PHE A 88 7.26 -1.27 -6.45
CA PHE A 88 7.01 0.16 -6.42
C PHE A 88 7.54 0.79 -5.12
N CYS A 89 7.22 0.22 -3.96
CA CYS A 89 7.72 0.62 -2.65
C CYS A 89 9.25 0.69 -2.64
N TYR A 90 9.91 -0.37 -3.09
CA TYR A 90 11.37 -0.40 -3.19
C TYR A 90 11.92 0.69 -4.13
N LEU A 91 11.39 0.82 -5.35
CA LEU A 91 11.91 1.78 -6.33
C LEU A 91 11.69 3.22 -5.89
N ALA A 92 10.49 3.54 -5.39
CA ALA A 92 10.11 4.85 -4.90
C ALA A 92 10.92 5.25 -3.67
N LEU A 93 11.07 4.34 -2.69
CA LEU A 93 11.58 4.70 -1.37
C LEU A 93 13.04 4.32 -1.12
N ARG A 94 13.72 3.48 -1.89
CA ARG A 94 15.15 3.14 -1.63
C ARG A 94 16.07 4.35 -1.62
N ASP A 95 15.71 5.39 -2.37
CA ASP A 95 16.40 6.67 -2.46
C ASP A 95 15.46 7.87 -2.26
N GLY A 96 14.19 7.75 -2.67
CA GLY A 96 13.23 8.85 -2.61
C GLY A 96 12.70 9.18 -1.21
N TYR A 97 12.90 8.30 -0.23
CA TYR A 97 12.48 8.54 1.16
C TYR A 97 13.12 9.80 1.78
N LYS A 98 14.26 10.23 1.24
CA LYS A 98 15.00 11.41 1.69
C LYS A 98 14.19 12.71 1.62
N GLN A 99 13.16 12.76 0.79
CA GLN A 99 12.27 13.92 0.74
C GLN A 99 11.43 14.09 2.02
N PHE A 100 11.20 13.02 2.78
CA PHE A 100 10.43 13.06 4.03
C PHE A 100 11.33 13.30 5.24
N ASN A 101 12.57 12.83 5.16
CA ASN A 101 13.54 12.96 6.23
C ASN A 101 14.96 12.82 5.67
N ASN A 102 15.86 13.74 6.00
CA ASN A 102 17.28 13.67 5.62
C ASN A 102 18.05 12.56 6.38
N SER A 103 17.40 11.79 7.26
CA SER A 103 17.97 10.61 7.90
C SER A 103 18.32 9.50 6.90
N GLU A 104 19.22 8.60 7.30
CA GLU A 104 19.87 7.62 6.40
C GLU A 104 19.23 6.22 6.35
N ASP A 105 18.18 5.95 7.13
CA ASP A 105 17.67 4.58 7.24
C ASP A 105 16.15 4.46 7.11
N ILE A 106 15.76 3.57 6.21
CA ILE A 106 14.41 3.10 5.93
C ILE A 106 14.42 1.58 6.06
N ILE A 107 13.34 1.03 6.61
CA ILE A 107 13.14 -0.40 6.81
C ILE A 107 11.93 -0.79 5.96
N PHE A 108 12.07 -1.77 5.09
CA PHE A 108 10.98 -2.40 4.36
C PHE A 108 10.37 -3.57 5.15
N GLU A 109 9.12 -3.91 4.86
CA GLU A 109 8.37 -5.00 5.49
C GLU A 109 8.25 -4.82 7.03
N HIS A 110 7.71 -3.67 7.44
CA HIS A 110 7.58 -3.32 8.85
C HIS A 110 6.28 -3.85 9.48
N SER A 111 6.42 -4.73 10.46
CA SER A 111 5.29 -5.32 11.18
C SER A 111 4.95 -4.55 12.47
N CYS A 112 3.68 -4.18 12.63
CA CYS A 112 3.11 -3.60 13.83
C CYS A 112 2.09 -4.56 14.46
N ARG A 113 2.41 -5.14 15.62
CA ARG A 113 1.46 -6.00 16.36
C ARG A 113 0.32 -5.14 16.89
N ILE A 114 -0.92 -5.64 16.74
CA ILE A 114 -2.11 -4.98 17.26
C ILE A 114 -2.36 -5.45 18.70
N LYS A 115 -2.43 -4.52 19.66
CA LYS A 115 -2.75 -4.85 21.06
C LYS A 115 -4.19 -5.39 21.15
N GLY A 116 -4.41 -6.40 21.99
CA GLY A 116 -5.73 -7.00 22.20
C GLY A 116 -6.20 -7.96 21.08
N VAL A 117 -5.47 -8.05 19.97
CA VAL A 117 -5.82 -8.92 18.83
C VAL A 117 -4.63 -9.79 18.44
N ASN A 118 -4.86 -11.08 18.15
CA ASN A 118 -3.85 -11.95 17.58
C ASN A 118 -3.65 -11.67 16.07
N ALA A 119 -3.23 -10.45 15.75
CA ALA A 119 -3.00 -9.97 14.40
C ALA A 119 -1.83 -8.99 14.35
N THR A 120 -1.30 -8.81 13.15
CA THR A 120 -0.19 -7.88 12.86
C THR A 120 -0.54 -7.10 11.62
N ALA A 121 -0.50 -5.78 11.73
CA ALA A 121 -0.51 -4.87 10.59
C ALA A 121 0.87 -4.91 9.94
N ASN A 122 0.95 -5.27 8.66
CA ASN A 122 2.21 -5.24 7.92
C ASN A 122 2.18 -4.01 7.01
N LEU A 123 3.06 -3.07 7.30
CA LEU A 123 3.31 -1.85 6.53
C LEU A 123 4.51 -2.09 5.62
N ASP A 124 4.46 -1.53 4.41
CA ASP A 124 5.48 -1.79 3.41
C ASP A 124 6.84 -1.16 3.74
N ALA A 125 6.85 -0.01 4.43
CA ALA A 125 8.10 0.59 4.91
C ALA A 125 7.94 1.46 6.18
N TYR A 126 9.06 1.78 6.83
CA TYR A 126 9.15 2.59 8.03
C TYR A 126 10.47 3.38 8.08
N ILE A 127 10.42 4.66 8.45
CA ILE A 127 11.58 5.51 8.74
C ILE A 127 11.63 5.72 10.26
N PRO A 128 12.47 4.98 11.01
CA PRO A 128 12.47 5.01 12.47
C PRO A 128 12.71 6.40 13.05
N LYS A 129 13.74 7.11 12.55
CA LYS A 129 14.13 8.40 13.13
C LYS A 129 13.07 9.50 13.00
N ALA A 130 12.18 9.42 12.00
CA ALA A 130 11.07 10.36 11.85
C ALA A 130 9.71 9.78 12.20
N ASN A 131 9.67 8.52 12.65
CA ASN A 131 8.46 7.79 12.97
C ASN A 131 7.41 7.82 11.83
N ILE A 132 7.87 7.60 10.59
CA ILE A 132 7.02 7.63 9.38
C ILE A 132 6.83 6.22 8.86
N TYR A 133 5.58 5.78 8.83
CA TYR A 133 5.13 4.51 8.29
C TYR A 133 4.59 4.70 6.88
N PHE A 134 4.81 3.72 6.02
CA PHE A 134 4.36 3.73 4.64
C PHE A 134 3.53 2.48 4.35
N GLU A 135 2.36 2.69 3.77
CA GLU A 135 1.63 1.67 3.03
C GLU A 135 1.62 2.07 1.56
N VAL A 136 1.91 1.12 0.68
CA VAL A 136 2.11 1.33 -0.74
C VAL A 136 1.05 0.55 -1.52
N LYS A 137 0.46 1.23 -2.50
CA LYS A 137 -0.59 0.66 -3.36
C LYS A 137 -0.26 0.89 -4.82
N CYS A 138 -0.41 -0.15 -5.62
CA CYS A 138 -0.35 -0.09 -7.06
C CYS A 138 -1.70 -0.55 -7.62
N HIS A 139 -1.79 -1.77 -8.15
CA HIS A 139 -3.03 -2.25 -8.74
C HIS A 139 -4.11 -2.68 -7.72
N GLU A 140 -3.81 -2.62 -6.42
CA GLU A 140 -4.72 -3.02 -5.36
C GLU A 140 -5.98 -2.16 -5.33
N ILE A 141 -5.89 -0.88 -5.70
CA ILE A 141 -7.05 0.04 -5.77
C ILE A 141 -8.09 -0.40 -6.83
N PHE A 142 -7.74 -1.32 -7.72
CA PHE A 142 -8.64 -1.91 -8.70
C PHE A 142 -9.32 -3.19 -8.21
N SER A 143 -8.98 -3.65 -7.01
CA SER A 143 -9.50 -4.87 -6.40
C SER A 143 -10.75 -4.59 -5.56
N GLN A 144 -11.51 -5.63 -5.27
CA GLN A 144 -12.59 -5.54 -4.28
C GLN A 144 -12.02 -5.79 -2.89
N HIS A 145 -12.13 -4.80 -2.00
CA HIS A 145 -11.67 -4.90 -0.63
C HIS A 145 -12.78 -5.44 0.29
N SER A 146 -12.43 -6.37 1.17
CA SER A 146 -13.35 -6.84 2.20
C SER A 146 -13.53 -5.75 3.26
N ILE A 147 -14.79 -5.47 3.60
CA ILE A 147 -15.17 -4.54 4.67
C ILE A 147 -15.63 -5.28 5.93
N TYR A 148 -15.25 -6.54 6.10
CA TYR A 148 -15.58 -7.35 7.27
C TYR A 148 -14.38 -7.50 8.20
N LEU A 149 -14.58 -7.24 9.49
CA LEU A 149 -13.61 -7.44 10.56
C LEU A 149 -13.99 -8.65 11.39
N LYS A 150 -13.00 -9.40 11.88
CA LYS A 150 -13.23 -10.50 12.83
C LYS A 150 -13.72 -9.97 14.17
N LYS A 151 -14.51 -10.76 14.91
CA LYS A 151 -15.01 -10.47 16.27
C LYS A 151 -13.94 -9.92 17.22
N SER A 152 -12.70 -10.40 17.08
CA SER A 152 -11.55 -9.94 17.87
C SER A 152 -11.32 -8.43 17.82
N TYR A 153 -11.71 -7.75 16.73
CA TYR A 153 -11.57 -6.30 16.59
C TYR A 153 -12.71 -5.52 17.25
N TRP A 154 -13.77 -6.18 17.72
CA TRP A 154 -14.94 -5.50 18.27
C TRP A 154 -14.58 -4.60 19.45
N ASN A 155 -13.72 -5.07 20.36
CA ASN A 155 -13.34 -4.28 21.53
C ASN A 155 -12.63 -2.96 21.16
N LEU A 156 -11.87 -2.99 20.06
CA LEU A 156 -11.13 -1.84 19.54
C LEU A 156 -12.01 -0.88 18.70
N SER A 157 -13.17 -1.34 18.22
CA SER A 157 -14.10 -0.54 17.41
C SER A 157 -15.30 -0.01 18.20
N TYR A 158 -15.85 -0.80 19.12
CA TYR A 158 -17.11 -0.49 19.82
C TYR A 158 -17.06 -0.84 21.32
N GLY A 159 -15.98 -1.45 21.80
CA GLY A 159 -15.83 -1.84 23.19
C GLY A 159 -15.14 -0.79 24.05
N GLN A 160 -14.47 -1.24 25.11
CA GLN A 160 -13.84 -0.37 26.10
C GLN A 160 -12.51 0.23 25.61
N GLU A 161 -11.86 -0.41 24.64
CA GLU A 161 -10.57 0.03 24.05
C GLU A 161 -10.78 0.84 22.77
N ASN A 162 -12.00 1.34 22.54
CA ASN A 162 -12.36 2.08 21.34
C ASN A 162 -11.87 3.53 21.38
N ASP A 163 -10.83 3.81 20.60
CA ASP A 163 -10.29 5.16 20.41
C ASP A 163 -10.95 5.96 19.27
N PHE A 164 -11.91 5.38 18.53
CA PHE A 164 -12.62 6.07 17.44
C PHE A 164 -13.80 6.93 17.91
N GLY A 165 -14.18 6.83 19.19
CA GLY A 165 -15.32 7.57 19.73
C GLY A 165 -16.69 7.08 19.26
N PHE A 166 -16.77 5.84 18.73
CA PHE A 166 -18.07 5.18 18.56
C PHE A 166 -18.73 4.89 19.91
N SER A 167 -20.07 4.91 19.95
CA SER A 167 -20.82 4.52 21.14
C SER A 167 -20.50 3.08 21.54
N TYR A 168 -20.39 2.85 22.84
CA TYR A 168 -20.18 1.53 23.37
C TYR A 168 -21.30 0.58 22.93
N ALA A 169 -20.93 -0.60 22.45
CA ALA A 169 -21.86 -1.68 22.15
C ALA A 169 -21.29 -3.00 22.67
N LYS A 170 -22.11 -3.76 23.40
CA LYS A 170 -21.75 -5.11 23.83
C LYS A 170 -21.53 -5.99 22.59
N CYS A 171 -20.45 -6.77 22.58
CA CYS A 171 -20.15 -7.67 21.46
C CYS A 171 -21.30 -8.67 21.27
N PRO A 172 -21.97 -8.68 20.11
CA PRO A 172 -22.94 -9.72 19.79
C PRO A 172 -22.21 -11.06 19.54
N ASP A 173 -22.97 -12.14 19.50
CA ASP A 173 -22.42 -13.46 19.20
C ASP A 173 -22.31 -13.68 17.68
N ILE A 174 -21.23 -13.17 17.11
CA ILE A 174 -20.91 -13.19 15.68
C ILE A 174 -19.43 -13.50 15.48
N ASP A 175 -19.06 -14.06 14.32
CA ASP A 175 -17.65 -14.31 13.95
C ASP A 175 -16.99 -13.11 13.29
N GLU A 176 -17.74 -12.39 12.47
CA GLU A 176 -17.30 -11.19 11.76
C GLU A 176 -18.40 -10.13 11.77
N PHE A 177 -18.00 -8.86 11.73
CA PHE A 177 -18.89 -7.72 11.61
C PHE A 177 -18.48 -6.83 10.45
N LYS A 178 -19.47 -6.15 9.86
CA LYS A 178 -19.27 -5.23 8.75
C LYS A 178 -18.84 -3.86 9.25
N ILE A 179 -17.90 -3.24 8.53
CA ILE A 179 -17.55 -1.83 8.69
C ILE A 179 -18.66 -1.00 8.04
N GLU A 180 -19.35 -0.18 8.83
CA GLU A 180 -20.37 0.74 8.34
C GLU A 180 -19.71 1.94 7.66
N LEU A 181 -19.58 1.86 6.32
CA LEU A 181 -18.88 2.85 5.49
C LEU A 181 -19.44 4.27 5.62
N CYS A 182 -20.73 4.41 5.95
CA CYS A 182 -21.37 5.72 6.18
C CYS A 182 -20.74 6.47 7.37
N ASN A 183 -20.21 5.77 8.38
CA ASN A 183 -19.48 6.38 9.49
C ASN A 183 -18.19 7.07 9.05
N PHE A 184 -17.69 6.72 7.86
CA PHE A 184 -16.49 7.25 7.24
C PHE A 184 -16.78 8.15 6.04
N GLY A 185 -18.03 8.64 5.90
CA GLY A 185 -18.42 9.53 4.82
C GLY A 185 -18.52 8.86 3.45
N ILE A 186 -18.68 7.53 3.41
CA ILE A 186 -18.80 6.76 2.17
C ILE A 186 -20.22 6.21 2.04
N ALA A 187 -20.95 6.69 1.03
CA ALA A 187 -22.32 6.25 0.73
C ALA A 187 -22.40 5.02 -0.19
N LYS A 188 -21.31 4.66 -0.86
CA LYS A 188 -21.26 3.55 -1.83
C LYS A 188 -20.82 2.24 -1.19
N THR A 189 -21.18 1.13 -1.83
CA THR A 189 -20.88 -0.23 -1.35
C THR A 189 -19.52 -0.77 -1.80
N ARG A 190 -18.93 -0.17 -2.84
CA ARG A 190 -17.61 -0.53 -3.37
C ARG A 190 -16.67 0.66 -3.27
N ILE A 191 -15.52 0.45 -2.64
CA ILE A 191 -14.48 1.45 -2.43
C ILE A 191 -13.17 0.99 -3.05
N ARG A 192 -12.36 1.95 -3.47
CA ARG A 192 -10.99 1.81 -3.98
C ARG A 192 -9.98 1.74 -2.85
N PHE A 193 -10.23 2.48 -1.78
CA PHE A 193 -9.36 2.54 -0.62
C PHE A 193 -9.65 1.36 0.33
N ASP A 194 -8.61 0.60 0.70
CA ASP A 194 -8.74 -0.54 1.63
C ASP A 194 -8.93 -0.06 3.07
N ILE A 195 -10.15 0.31 3.43
CA ILE A 195 -10.47 0.84 4.76
C ILE A 195 -10.19 -0.18 5.87
N LYS A 196 -10.39 -1.47 5.62
CA LYS A 196 -10.13 -2.52 6.60
C LYS A 196 -8.65 -2.54 6.96
N GLN A 197 -7.78 -2.56 5.94
CA GLN A 197 -6.34 -2.54 6.16
C GLN A 197 -5.90 -1.23 6.82
N PHE A 198 -6.48 -0.09 6.44
CA PHE A 198 -6.23 1.20 7.07
C PHE A 198 -6.52 1.21 8.57
N LEU A 199 -7.67 0.69 9.00
CA LEU A 199 -7.99 0.57 10.43
C LEU A 199 -6.98 -0.34 11.16
N CYS A 200 -6.59 -1.46 10.54
CA CYS A 200 -5.53 -2.34 11.07
C CYS A 200 -4.20 -1.59 11.25
N HIS A 201 -3.80 -0.75 10.29
CA HIS A 201 -2.57 0.04 10.38
C HIS A 201 -2.62 1.06 11.51
N LEU A 202 -3.75 1.76 11.65
CA LEU A 202 -3.97 2.71 12.75
C LEU A 202 -3.82 2.02 14.10
N TRP A 203 -4.51 0.89 14.31
CA TRP A 203 -4.38 0.11 15.55
C TRP A 203 -2.97 -0.43 15.77
N GLY A 204 -2.31 -0.90 14.70
CA GLY A 204 -0.94 -1.39 14.76
C GLY A 204 0.03 -0.31 15.22
N ILE A 205 -0.01 0.86 14.59
CA ILE A 205 0.86 2.00 14.92
C ILE A 205 0.59 2.49 16.34
N ALA A 206 -0.68 2.68 16.71
CA ALA A 206 -1.07 3.10 18.06
C ALA A 206 -0.60 2.13 19.16
N SER A 207 -0.47 0.84 18.83
CA SER A 207 -0.03 -0.19 19.77
C SER A 207 1.49 -0.20 20.02
N GLN A 208 2.28 0.37 19.11
CA GLN A 208 3.75 0.26 19.14
C GLN A 208 4.46 1.53 19.57
N LYS A 209 3.80 2.68 19.44
CA LYS A 209 4.46 3.97 19.66
C LYS A 209 4.25 4.50 21.06
N ASP A 210 5.18 5.36 21.47
CA ASP A 210 4.94 6.31 22.55
C ASP A 210 3.83 7.29 22.14
N LYS A 211 2.87 7.54 23.01
CA LYS A 211 1.77 8.48 22.75
C LYS A 211 2.28 9.92 22.59
N ASP A 212 3.36 10.26 23.28
CA ASP A 212 3.94 11.60 23.28
C ASP A 212 4.77 11.88 22.02
N VAL A 213 5.15 10.83 21.29
CA VAL A 213 5.90 10.96 20.03
C VAL A 213 4.93 10.94 18.85
N PRO A 214 4.91 12.00 18.01
CA PRO A 214 4.11 12.00 16.79
C PRO A 214 4.52 10.88 15.85
N ALA A 215 3.55 10.20 15.24
CA ALA A 215 3.77 9.30 14.12
C ALA A 215 3.17 9.88 12.85
N LYS A 216 3.66 9.49 11.68
CA LYS A 216 3.02 9.77 10.40
C LYS A 216 2.75 8.48 9.65
N LEU A 217 1.53 8.26 9.19
CA LEU A 217 1.17 7.19 8.26
C LEU A 217 0.96 7.80 6.86
N VAL A 218 1.76 7.33 5.90
CA VAL A 218 1.72 7.77 4.50
C VAL A 218 1.19 6.62 3.65
N TYR A 219 0.10 6.87 2.92
CA TYR A 219 -0.31 6.01 1.82
C TYR A 219 0.31 6.52 0.52
N LEU A 220 1.12 5.70 -0.14
CA LEU A 220 1.79 6.02 -1.39
C LEU A 220 1.19 5.20 -2.54
N PHE A 221 0.72 5.87 -3.58
CA PHE A 221 0.08 5.25 -4.74
C PHE A 221 0.94 5.43 -6.00
N PHE A 222 0.92 4.46 -6.92
CA PHE A 222 1.51 4.65 -8.26
C PHE A 222 0.45 5.11 -9.25
N LYS A 223 0.57 6.35 -9.75
CA LYS A 223 -0.29 6.92 -10.79
C LYS A 223 0.49 6.98 -12.11
N PRO A 224 0.28 6.06 -13.06
CA PRO A 224 1.02 6.07 -14.32
C PRO A 224 0.66 7.29 -15.17
N LYS A 225 1.68 7.87 -15.83
CA LYS A 225 1.49 8.77 -16.98
C LYS A 225 1.10 7.96 -18.19
N MET A 226 0.12 8.44 -18.95
CA MET A 226 -0.45 7.74 -20.10
C MET A 226 -0.33 8.62 -21.33
N ASP A 227 0.18 8.04 -22.42
CA ASP A 227 0.38 8.76 -23.68
C ASP A 227 -0.94 8.91 -24.46
N LEU A 228 -1.81 7.90 -24.40
CA LEU A 228 -3.13 7.95 -25.04
C LEU A 228 -4.16 8.65 -24.14
N GLU A 229 -4.85 9.63 -24.71
CA GLU A 229 -5.89 10.42 -24.04
C GLU A 229 -6.95 9.54 -23.37
N THR A 230 -7.44 8.54 -24.09
CA THR A 230 -8.50 7.63 -23.64
C THR A 230 -8.06 6.78 -22.45
N GLU A 231 -6.80 6.37 -22.40
CA GLU A 231 -6.21 5.64 -21.28
C GLU A 231 -6.00 6.60 -20.09
N ARG A 232 -5.54 7.82 -20.35
CA ARG A 232 -5.34 8.86 -19.34
C ARG A 232 -6.63 9.21 -18.59
N ILE A 233 -7.70 9.52 -19.32
CA ILE A 233 -9.02 9.85 -18.74
C ILE A 233 -9.52 8.72 -17.82
N GLN A 234 -9.30 7.47 -18.22
CA GLN A 234 -9.72 6.31 -17.43
C GLN A 234 -8.95 6.17 -16.12
N VAL A 235 -7.63 6.35 -16.15
CA VAL A 235 -6.77 6.34 -14.95
C VAL A 235 -7.11 7.53 -14.05
N GLU A 236 -7.28 8.73 -14.61
CA GLU A 236 -7.61 9.95 -13.88
C GLU A 236 -8.91 9.81 -13.08
N LYS A 237 -9.97 9.32 -13.73
CA LYS A 237 -11.25 9.06 -13.04
C LYS A 237 -11.11 8.16 -11.81
N VAL A 238 -10.26 7.12 -11.89
CA VAL A 238 -10.04 6.23 -10.74
C VAL A 238 -9.30 6.93 -9.61
N PHE A 239 -8.32 7.78 -9.93
CA PHE A 239 -7.60 8.55 -8.94
C PHE A 239 -8.43 9.68 -8.33
N GLU A 240 -9.37 10.28 -9.08
CA GLU A 240 -10.37 11.22 -8.55
C GLU A 240 -11.30 10.52 -7.55
N GLU A 241 -11.84 9.35 -7.90
CA GLU A 241 -12.66 8.54 -7.01
C GLU A 241 -11.89 8.15 -5.74
N LEU A 242 -10.65 7.68 -5.88
CA LEU A 242 -9.77 7.32 -4.77
C LEU A 242 -9.48 8.53 -3.88
N GLN A 243 -9.16 9.70 -4.45
CA GLN A 243 -8.87 10.91 -3.69
C GLN A 243 -10.09 11.37 -2.90
N ALA A 244 -11.30 11.31 -3.49
CA ALA A 244 -12.53 11.63 -2.79
C ALA A 244 -12.80 10.67 -1.62
N GLU A 245 -12.57 9.36 -1.82
CA GLU A 245 -12.68 8.38 -0.73
C GLU A 245 -11.68 8.65 0.40
N ILE A 246 -10.41 8.88 0.08
CA ILE A 246 -9.37 9.19 1.06
C ILE A 246 -9.75 10.44 1.86
N LYS A 247 -10.17 11.52 1.18
CA LYS A 247 -10.59 12.76 1.84
C LYS A 247 -11.75 12.51 2.81
N ASN A 248 -12.78 11.78 2.39
CA ASN A 248 -13.94 11.49 3.23
C ASN A 248 -13.55 10.62 4.44
N ILE A 249 -12.79 9.54 4.21
CA ILE A 249 -12.38 8.61 5.27
C ILE A 249 -11.45 9.32 6.25
N PHE A 250 -10.40 9.98 5.77
CA PHE A 250 -9.39 10.59 6.63
C PHE A 250 -9.98 11.76 7.43
N SER A 251 -10.90 12.53 6.85
CA SER A 251 -11.57 13.65 7.53
C SER A 251 -12.77 13.21 8.38
N SER A 252 -13.16 11.94 8.34
CA SER A 252 -14.32 11.47 9.08
C SER A 252 -14.10 11.60 10.59
N LYS A 253 -15.17 11.95 11.31
CA LYS A 253 -15.13 12.15 12.77
C LYS A 253 -14.45 10.99 13.52
N PRO A 254 -14.75 9.70 13.23
CA PRO A 254 -14.09 8.61 13.93
C PRO A 254 -12.57 8.60 13.74
N ILE A 255 -12.10 8.84 12.50
CA ILE A 255 -10.67 8.86 12.19
C ILE A 255 -10.00 10.07 12.86
N GLN A 256 -10.61 11.25 12.79
CA GLN A 256 -10.06 12.45 13.43
C GLN A 256 -9.91 12.29 14.95
N ILE A 257 -10.89 11.67 15.62
CA ILE A 257 -10.79 11.34 17.05
C ILE A 257 -9.63 10.37 17.29
N PHE A 258 -9.57 9.27 16.54
CA PHE A 258 -8.54 8.24 16.72
C PHE A 258 -7.13 8.82 16.57
N ILE A 259 -6.89 9.57 15.48
CA ILE A 259 -5.56 10.10 15.19
C ILE A 259 -5.15 11.20 16.16
N SER A 260 -6.10 11.97 16.70
CA SER A 260 -5.84 12.96 17.75
C SER A 260 -5.47 12.27 19.06
N ASN A 261 -6.27 11.30 19.50
CA ASN A 261 -6.02 10.54 20.74
C ASN A 261 -4.70 9.77 20.71
N ASN A 262 -4.26 9.41 19.51
CA ASN A 262 -3.03 8.66 19.30
C ASN A 262 -1.90 9.51 18.73
N ASN A 263 -2.00 10.82 18.54
CA ASN A 263 -0.92 11.66 17.96
C ASN A 263 -0.34 11.07 16.65
N ILE A 264 -1.23 10.70 15.72
CA ILE A 264 -0.91 10.18 14.39
C ILE A 264 -1.26 11.25 13.34
N LYS A 265 -0.36 11.50 12.40
CA LYS A 265 -0.63 12.32 11.21
C LYS A 265 -0.88 11.41 10.02
N LEU A 266 -1.87 11.75 9.21
CA LEU A 266 -2.17 11.04 7.97
C LEU A 266 -1.67 11.83 6.78
N SER A 267 -1.23 11.14 5.74
CA SER A 267 -0.99 11.72 4.43
C SER A 267 -1.23 10.67 3.36
N ALA A 268 -1.69 11.12 2.20
CA ALA A 268 -1.77 10.29 1.02
C ALA A 268 -1.14 11.03 -0.15
N ILE A 269 -0.28 10.33 -0.89
CA ILE A 269 0.45 10.88 -2.03
C ILE A 269 0.48 9.87 -3.17
N ALA A 270 0.68 10.34 -4.39
CA ALA A 270 0.91 9.49 -5.54
C ALA A 270 2.23 9.86 -6.24
N GLU A 271 3.00 8.86 -6.65
CA GLU A 271 4.03 9.05 -7.65
C GLU A 271 3.38 9.16 -9.03
N TYR A 272 3.69 10.23 -9.77
CA TYR A 272 3.19 10.49 -11.11
C TYR A 272 4.31 10.41 -12.14
N ALA A 273 4.50 9.21 -12.69
CA ALA A 273 5.59 8.89 -13.62
C ALA A 273 5.13 7.88 -14.68
N LYS A 274 5.85 7.77 -15.81
CA LYS A 274 5.52 6.79 -16.86
C LYS A 274 5.81 5.36 -16.38
N VAL A 275 6.95 5.20 -15.70
CA VAL A 275 7.39 3.97 -15.04
C VAL A 275 7.72 4.28 -13.58
N MET A 276 7.81 3.25 -12.73
CA MET A 276 8.14 3.43 -11.31
C MET A 276 9.57 3.95 -11.15
N GLU A 277 9.72 5.09 -10.50
CA GLU A 277 10.97 5.82 -10.31
C GLU A 277 11.21 6.12 -8.82
N PRO A 278 12.40 6.60 -8.43
CA PRO A 278 12.57 7.17 -7.10
C PRO A 278 11.60 8.35 -6.88
N LEU A 279 10.96 8.36 -5.72
CA LEU A 279 10.05 9.44 -5.37
C LEU A 279 10.84 10.75 -5.20
N SER A 280 10.34 11.84 -5.76
CA SER A 280 10.92 13.18 -5.73
C SER A 280 9.82 14.22 -5.60
N LYS A 281 10.18 15.49 -5.36
CA LYS A 281 9.19 16.57 -5.32
C LYS A 281 8.49 16.75 -6.67
N ASP A 282 9.20 16.51 -7.78
CA ASP A 282 8.71 16.78 -9.14
C ASP A 282 7.73 15.71 -9.65
N ASN A 283 7.81 14.50 -9.10
CA ASN A 283 6.89 13.40 -9.44
C ASN A 283 5.90 13.08 -8.32
N THR A 284 5.72 13.94 -7.31
CA THR A 284 4.77 13.70 -6.21
C THR A 284 3.50 14.53 -6.37
N ILE A 285 2.35 13.87 -6.30
CA ILE A 285 1.02 14.49 -6.21
C ILE A 285 0.47 14.27 -4.80
N ILE A 286 -0.06 15.33 -4.18
CA ILE A 286 -0.72 15.24 -2.87
C ILE A 286 -2.19 14.84 -3.07
N LEU A 287 -2.59 13.77 -2.39
CA LEU A 287 -3.99 13.32 -2.34
C LEU A 287 -4.68 13.79 -1.04
N PHE A 288 -3.92 13.80 0.08
CA PHE A 288 -4.32 14.30 1.40
C PHE A 288 -3.10 14.73 2.23
#